data_AF-A0A177EPR5-F1
#
_entry.id   AF-A0A177EPR5-F1
#
_cell.length_a   1.000
_cell.length_b   1.000
_cell.length_c   1.000
_cell.angle_alpha   90.00
_cell.angle_beta   90.00
_cell.angle_gamma   90.00
#
_symmetry.space_group_name_H-M   'P 1'
#
loop_
_entity.id
_entity.type
_entity.pdbx_description
1 polymer ?
#
loop_
_entity_poly.entity_id
_entity_poly.type
_entity_poly.pdbx_seq_one_letter_code
_entity_poly.pdbx_strand_id
1 'polypeptide(L)'
;MAQLDIYRKQIRILALNTIDAVLESQAINRIYEKICINMQFLFALSPVINYLVRKLSNWIVPKNLAIAIIMDGNRRYARTAGISRKQGHIQGYTHLHSILEYMNLIQCKAVGFFAFGKKNYNRSKEEVTDIMSILENAFKELNEKKEYQELCDRVMITGDIDSMPSNIIPHVTAINERSRKKKDCFIFMSYSSLDEYVNSATDGNTIPFDIIIRPGGEKRMSDFLLCNASKQAMLSFLAVKWPVLTPMHILLVIIKYVIELPLRV
;
A
#
# COMPACT_ATOMS: atom_id res chain seq x y z
N MET A 1 38.65 -3.45 -14.83
CA MET A 1 37.24 -3.84 -14.59
C MET A 1 36.97 -4.12 -13.11
N ALA A 2 37.75 -4.97 -12.42
CA ALA A 2 37.55 -5.28 -11.00
C ALA A 2 37.48 -4.07 -10.04
N GLN A 3 38.32 -3.04 -10.25
CA GLN A 3 38.32 -1.84 -9.41
C GLN A 3 37.05 -0.98 -9.58
N LEU A 4 36.52 -0.89 -10.80
CA LEU A 4 35.24 -0.22 -11.09
C LEU A 4 34.07 -0.96 -10.42
N ASP A 5 34.10 -2.29 -10.38
CA ASP A 5 33.07 -3.08 -9.70
C ASP A 5 33.11 -2.91 -8.18
N ILE A 6 34.30 -2.77 -7.59
CA ILE A 6 34.46 -2.46 -6.16
C ILE A 6 33.87 -1.07 -5.85
N TYR A 7 34.19 -0.04 -6.64
CA TYR A 7 33.63 1.30 -6.44
C TYR A 7 32.10 1.31 -6.61
N ARG A 8 31.56 0.61 -7.61
CA ARG A 8 30.10 0.47 -7.80
C ARG A 8 29.43 -0.18 -6.58
N LYS A 9 30.02 -1.22 -6.01
CA LYS A 9 29.53 -1.85 -4.77
C LYS A 9 29.57 -0.90 -3.59
N GLN A 10 30.66 -0.15 -3.40
CA GLN A 10 30.80 0.82 -2.31
C GLN A 10 29.75 1.94 -2.39
N ILE A 11 29.56 2.52 -3.59
CA ILE A 11 28.54 3.57 -3.82
C ILE A 11 27.15 3.01 -3.53
N ARG A 12 26.85 1.78 -3.98
CA ARG A 12 25.57 1.11 -3.73
C ARG A 12 25.31 0.91 -2.24
N ILE A 13 26.31 0.43 -1.48
CA ILE A 13 26.19 0.28 -0.02
C ILE A 13 25.96 1.63 0.65
N LEU A 14 26.71 2.66 0.28
CA LEU A 14 26.55 4.01 0.83
C LEU A 14 25.15 4.58 0.56
N ALA A 15 24.64 4.41 -0.66
CA ALA A 15 23.30 4.85 -1.03
C ALA A 15 22.22 4.13 -0.23
N LEU A 16 22.31 2.80 -0.09
CA LEU A 16 21.36 2.00 0.71
C LEU A 16 21.37 2.43 2.19
N ASN A 17 22.56 2.57 2.79
CA ASN A 17 22.69 3.01 4.18
C ASN A 17 22.10 4.41 4.38
N THR A 18 22.28 5.30 3.41
CA THR A 18 21.72 6.66 3.46
C THR A 18 20.20 6.63 3.38
N ILE A 19 19.63 5.84 2.47
CA ILE A 19 18.18 5.68 2.35
C ILE A 19 17.58 5.09 3.63
N ASP A 20 18.20 4.05 4.18
CA ASP A 20 17.74 3.43 5.43
C ASP A 20 17.81 4.42 6.60
N ALA A 21 18.90 5.19 6.73
CA ALA A 21 19.00 6.24 7.74
C ALA A 21 17.90 7.31 7.60
N VAL A 22 17.54 7.67 6.37
CA VAL A 22 16.44 8.62 6.11
C VAL A 22 15.09 8.02 6.50
N LEU A 23 14.79 6.79 6.09
CA LEU A 23 13.52 6.11 6.37
C LEU A 23 13.32 5.82 7.88
N GLU A 24 14.40 5.56 8.61
CA GLU A 24 14.39 5.30 10.06
C GLU A 24 14.37 6.58 10.91
N SER A 25 14.79 7.73 10.36
CA SER A 25 14.91 8.97 11.11
C SER A 25 13.56 9.59 11.48
N GLN A 26 13.27 9.62 12.79
CA GLN A 26 12.07 10.28 13.31
C GLN A 26 12.06 11.79 13.07
N ALA A 27 13.23 12.45 13.11
CA ALA A 27 13.33 13.88 12.86
C ALA A 27 12.96 14.22 11.41
N ILE A 28 13.47 13.43 10.46
CA ILE A 28 13.16 13.59 9.04
C ILE A 28 11.69 13.26 8.76
N ASN A 29 11.17 12.18 9.37
CA ASN A 29 9.75 11.83 9.23
C ASN A 29 8.81 12.95 9.72
N ARG A 30 9.15 13.66 10.82
CA ARG A 30 8.40 14.84 11.29
C ARG A 30 8.49 16.04 10.33
N ILE A 31 9.62 16.21 9.65
CA ILE A 31 9.78 17.25 8.63
C ILE A 31 8.92 16.89 7.41
N TYR A 32 8.98 15.64 6.93
CA TYR A 32 8.13 15.17 5.84
C TYR A 32 6.65 15.25 6.18
N GLU A 33 6.24 14.94 7.41
CA GLU A 33 4.88 15.16 7.90
C GLU A 33 4.42 16.60 7.65
N LYS A 34 5.20 17.59 8.11
CA LYS A 34 4.86 19.02 7.97
C LYS A 34 4.92 19.51 6.52
N ILE A 35 5.86 19.01 5.73
CA ILE A 35 5.98 19.41 4.31
C ILE A 35 4.88 18.75 3.48
N CYS A 36 4.62 17.45 3.66
CA CYS A 36 3.69 16.69 2.84
C CYS A 36 2.22 16.96 3.14
N ILE A 37 1.85 17.33 4.38
CA ILE A 37 0.49 17.85 4.67
C ILE A 37 0.18 19.06 3.79
N ASN A 38 1.18 19.91 3.52
CA ASN A 38 1.05 21.05 2.61
C ASN A 38 1.28 20.64 1.13
N MET A 39 2.01 19.55 0.86
CA MET A 39 2.36 19.08 -0.49
C MET A 39 1.30 18.19 -1.15
N GLN A 40 0.46 17.48 -0.39
CA GLN A 40 -0.74 16.80 -0.91
C GLN A 40 -1.63 17.79 -1.68
N PHE A 41 -1.67 19.05 -1.22
CA PHE A 41 -2.31 20.18 -1.91
C PHE A 41 -1.59 20.59 -3.21
N LEU A 42 -0.25 20.51 -3.26
CA LEU A 42 0.55 20.90 -4.43
C LEU A 42 0.44 19.91 -5.60
N PHE A 43 0.39 18.60 -5.34
CA PHE A 43 0.15 17.58 -6.38
C PHE A 43 -1.29 17.60 -6.91
N ALA A 44 -2.26 17.89 -6.04
CA ALA A 44 -3.66 18.00 -6.46
C ALA A 44 -3.93 19.18 -7.41
N LEU A 45 -3.10 20.24 -7.37
CA LEU A 45 -3.39 21.52 -8.02
C LEU A 45 -2.46 21.93 -9.16
N SER A 46 -1.31 21.26 -9.36
CA SER A 46 -0.35 21.67 -10.41
C SER A 46 -0.15 20.60 -11.48
N PRO A 47 -0.74 20.79 -12.68
CA PRO A 47 -0.45 19.95 -13.84
C PRO A 47 1.05 19.85 -14.18
N VAL A 48 1.82 20.91 -13.89
CA VAL A 48 3.27 20.96 -14.10
C VAL A 48 3.99 20.00 -13.15
N ILE A 49 3.65 20.03 -11.86
CA ILE A 49 4.26 19.15 -10.87
C ILE A 49 3.91 17.69 -11.20
N ASN A 50 2.66 17.39 -11.56
CA ASN A 50 2.25 16.04 -11.94
C ASN A 50 2.97 15.54 -13.20
N TYR A 51 3.16 16.41 -14.20
CA TYR A 51 3.96 16.09 -15.38
C TYR A 51 5.42 15.75 -15.01
N LEU A 52 6.04 16.55 -14.13
CA LEU A 52 7.41 16.32 -13.68
C LEU A 52 7.54 15.02 -12.90
N VAL A 53 6.64 14.74 -11.96
CA VAL A 53 6.61 13.46 -11.22
C VAL A 53 6.46 12.30 -12.18
N ARG A 54 5.54 12.37 -13.15
CA ARG A 54 5.35 11.30 -14.13
C ARG A 54 6.61 11.07 -14.98
N LYS A 55 7.27 12.15 -15.42
CA LYS A 55 8.51 12.07 -16.19
C LYS A 55 9.65 11.45 -15.38
N LEU A 56 9.83 11.86 -14.12
CA LEU A 56 10.81 11.28 -13.20
C LEU A 56 10.49 9.82 -12.88
N SER A 57 9.22 9.50 -12.66
CA SER A 57 8.76 8.14 -12.37
C SER A 57 9.05 7.20 -13.53
N ASN A 58 8.90 7.64 -14.78
CA ASN A 58 9.28 6.85 -15.95
C ASN A 58 10.77 6.46 -16.01
N TRP A 59 11.63 7.20 -15.30
CA TRP A 59 13.07 6.91 -15.24
C TRP A 59 13.43 6.00 -14.06
N ILE A 60 12.69 6.10 -12.96
CA ILE A 60 13.01 5.44 -11.69
C ILE A 60 12.18 4.17 -11.50
N VAL A 61 10.89 4.21 -11.78
CA VAL A 61 9.92 3.16 -11.46
C VAL A 61 9.93 2.09 -12.55
N PRO A 62 10.20 0.81 -12.24
CA PRO A 62 10.11 -0.26 -13.22
C PRO A 62 8.68 -0.41 -13.77
N LYS A 63 8.54 -0.58 -15.10
CA LYS A 63 7.22 -0.64 -15.78
C LYS A 63 6.27 -1.72 -15.26
N ASN A 64 6.80 -2.82 -14.73
CA ASN A 64 6.02 -3.95 -14.24
C ASN A 64 5.92 -3.99 -12.70
N LEU A 65 6.35 -2.92 -12.02
CA LEU A 65 6.42 -2.89 -10.56
C LEU A 65 5.03 -3.10 -9.95
N ALA A 66 4.92 -4.06 -9.04
CA ALA A 66 3.75 -4.28 -8.21
C ALA A 66 4.08 -4.11 -6.71
N ILE A 67 3.29 -3.32 -5.98
CA ILE A 67 3.54 -3.02 -4.56
C ILE A 67 2.34 -3.44 -3.71
N ALA A 68 2.58 -4.20 -2.63
CA ALA A 68 1.57 -4.43 -1.60
C ALA A 68 1.88 -3.61 -0.34
N ILE A 69 0.84 -3.12 0.34
CA ILE A 69 0.96 -2.25 1.50
C ILE A 69 0.11 -2.78 2.64
N ILE A 70 0.75 -2.98 3.80
CA ILE A 70 0.07 -3.29 5.07
C ILE A 70 -0.31 -1.98 5.77
N MET A 71 -1.61 -1.66 5.84
CA MET A 71 -2.09 -0.37 6.37
C MET A 71 -2.11 -0.32 7.91
N ASP A 72 -0.95 -0.48 8.54
CA ASP A 72 -0.78 -0.51 9.99
C ASP A 72 -0.45 0.89 10.56
N GLY A 73 -0.86 1.13 11.81
CA GLY A 73 -0.59 2.36 12.53
C GLY A 73 -1.82 3.22 12.84
N ASN A 74 -3.01 2.91 12.32
CA ASN A 74 -4.23 3.72 12.51
C ASN A 74 -4.56 3.99 13.99
N ARG A 75 -4.57 2.94 14.82
CA ARG A 75 -4.85 3.09 16.26
C ARG A 75 -3.77 3.88 17.00
N ARG A 76 -2.51 3.73 16.60
CA ARG A 76 -1.39 4.47 17.20
C ARG A 76 -1.39 5.92 16.77
N TYR A 77 -1.81 6.20 15.53
CA TYR A 77 -2.03 7.55 15.03
C TYR A 77 -3.12 8.23 15.84
N ALA A 78 -4.27 7.57 16.03
CA ALA A 78 -5.36 8.09 16.84
C ALA A 78 -4.92 8.51 18.25
N ARG A 79 -4.17 7.62 18.93
CA ARG A 79 -3.62 7.91 20.27
C ARG A 79 -2.72 9.13 20.29
N THR A 80 -1.80 9.25 19.33
CA THR A 80 -0.87 10.40 19.29
C THR A 80 -1.52 11.70 18.87
N ALA A 81 -2.60 11.63 18.07
CA ALA A 81 -3.35 12.79 17.63
C ALA A 81 -4.47 13.20 18.61
N GLY A 82 -4.69 12.45 19.69
CA GLY A 82 -5.75 12.73 20.67
C GLY A 82 -7.17 12.54 20.12
N ILE A 83 -7.33 11.70 19.09
CA ILE A 83 -8.62 11.45 18.42
C ILE A 83 -9.11 10.02 18.71
N SER A 84 -10.39 9.75 18.41
CA SER A 84 -10.96 8.41 18.62
C SER A 84 -10.34 7.36 17.70
N ARG A 85 -10.41 6.08 18.08
CA ARG A 85 -9.91 4.98 17.24
C ARG A 85 -10.62 4.94 15.88
N LYS A 86 -11.95 5.12 15.88
CA LYS A 86 -12.76 5.24 14.68
C LYS A 86 -12.27 6.36 13.77
N GLN A 87 -12.01 7.55 14.31
CA GLN A 87 -11.45 8.66 13.55
C GLN A 87 -10.07 8.32 12.95
N GLY A 88 -9.22 7.62 13.68
CA GLY A 88 -7.95 7.12 13.14
C GLY A 88 -8.12 6.16 11.95
N HIS A 89 -9.14 5.31 11.97
CA HIS A 89 -9.47 4.44 10.84
C HIS A 89 -10.06 5.22 9.66
N ILE A 90 -10.91 6.21 9.91
CA ILE A 90 -11.44 7.13 8.88
C ILE A 90 -10.29 7.86 8.18
N GLN A 91 -9.34 8.40 8.94
CA GLN A 91 -8.15 9.04 8.37
C GLN A 91 -7.31 8.06 7.54
N GLY A 92 -7.19 6.81 7.99
CA GLY A 92 -6.56 5.75 7.20
C GLY A 92 -7.27 5.46 5.88
N TYR A 93 -8.61 5.50 5.86
CA TYR A 93 -9.40 5.34 4.63
C TYR A 93 -9.20 6.53 3.67
N THR A 94 -9.30 7.77 4.16
CA THR A 94 -9.01 8.97 3.35
C THR A 94 -7.60 8.91 2.78
N HIS A 95 -6.64 8.43 3.56
CA HIS A 95 -5.26 8.29 3.13
C HIS A 95 -5.07 7.26 2.00
N LEU A 96 -5.80 6.14 2.01
CA LEU A 96 -5.77 5.14 0.95
C LEU A 96 -6.04 5.75 -0.42
N HIS A 97 -7.05 6.62 -0.53
CA HIS A 97 -7.37 7.31 -1.78
C HIS A 97 -6.17 8.09 -2.32
N SER A 98 -5.52 8.88 -1.45
CA SER A 98 -4.35 9.70 -1.85
C SER A 98 -3.16 8.85 -2.31
N ILE A 99 -2.93 7.69 -1.68
CA ILE A 99 -1.87 6.77 -2.10
C ILE A 99 -2.23 6.12 -3.43
N LEU A 100 -3.49 5.75 -3.63
CA LEU A 100 -3.95 5.13 -4.87
C LEU A 100 -3.81 6.07 -6.09
N GLU A 101 -4.15 7.35 -5.93
CA GLU A 101 -3.89 8.38 -6.93
C GLU A 101 -2.41 8.50 -7.26
N TYR A 102 -1.55 8.51 -6.24
CA TYR A 102 -0.10 8.55 -6.42
C TYR A 102 0.42 7.30 -7.16
N MET A 103 -0.04 6.10 -6.80
CA MET A 103 0.35 4.85 -7.46
C MET A 103 -0.05 4.86 -8.94
N ASN A 104 -1.20 5.46 -9.28
CA ASN A 104 -1.62 5.66 -10.67
C ASN A 104 -0.75 6.71 -11.39
N LEU A 105 -0.39 7.81 -10.72
CA LEU A 105 0.48 8.87 -11.27
C LEU A 105 1.85 8.34 -11.66
N ILE A 106 2.45 7.48 -10.82
CA ILE A 106 3.75 6.86 -11.09
C ILE A 106 3.67 5.64 -12.01
N GLN A 107 2.46 5.29 -12.49
CA GLN A 107 2.17 4.18 -13.40
C GLN A 107 2.64 2.81 -12.86
N CYS A 108 2.44 2.57 -11.56
CA CYS A 108 2.65 1.26 -10.96
C CYS A 108 1.68 0.24 -11.58
N LYS A 109 2.18 -0.95 -11.92
CA LYS A 109 1.41 -1.98 -12.64
C LYS A 109 0.27 -2.54 -11.78
N ALA A 110 0.53 -2.75 -10.49
CA ALA A 110 -0.47 -3.21 -9.56
C ALA A 110 -0.18 -2.73 -8.14
N VAL A 111 -1.22 -2.42 -7.38
CA VAL A 111 -1.12 -2.11 -5.95
C VAL A 111 -2.05 -2.99 -5.14
N GLY A 112 -1.58 -3.46 -3.98
CA GLY A 112 -2.35 -4.24 -3.03
C GLY A 112 -2.43 -3.56 -1.67
N PHE A 113 -3.58 -3.57 -1.01
CA PHE A 113 -3.76 -3.02 0.33
C PHE A 113 -4.32 -4.07 1.28
N PHE A 114 -3.60 -4.35 2.37
CA PHE A 114 -4.10 -5.20 3.44
C PHE A 114 -5.04 -4.40 4.34
N ALA A 115 -6.34 -4.55 4.09
CA ALA A 115 -7.38 -3.78 4.78
C ALA A 115 -7.89 -4.51 6.04
N PHE A 116 -8.19 -5.80 5.94
CA PHE A 116 -8.66 -6.58 7.09
C PHE A 116 -8.28 -8.06 6.99
N GLY A 117 -7.60 -8.60 8.00
CA GLY A 117 -7.24 -10.03 8.05
C GLY A 117 -8.20 -10.86 8.91
N LYS A 118 -8.27 -12.18 8.70
CA LYS A 118 -9.12 -13.08 9.52
C LYS A 118 -8.85 -12.96 11.02
N LYS A 119 -7.58 -12.86 11.41
CA LYS A 119 -7.19 -12.68 12.82
C LYS A 119 -7.68 -11.35 13.42
N ASN A 120 -8.13 -10.39 12.60
CA ASN A 120 -8.66 -9.12 13.10
C ASN A 120 -10.10 -9.23 13.63
N TYR A 121 -10.83 -10.31 13.33
CA TYR A 121 -12.11 -10.60 13.98
C TYR A 121 -11.97 -10.85 15.50
N ASN A 122 -10.77 -11.22 15.97
CA ASN A 122 -10.47 -11.40 17.41
C ASN A 122 -10.29 -10.08 18.18
N ARG A 123 -10.47 -8.92 17.54
CA ARG A 123 -10.44 -7.62 18.21
C ARG A 123 -11.74 -7.39 19.00
N SER A 124 -11.85 -6.29 19.74
CA SER A 124 -13.10 -5.99 20.45
C SER A 124 -14.26 -5.84 19.46
N LYS A 125 -15.45 -6.30 19.86
CA LYS A 125 -16.67 -6.21 19.02
C LYS A 125 -16.91 -4.78 18.52
N GLU A 126 -16.75 -3.80 19.41
CA GLU A 126 -16.84 -2.38 19.09
C GLU A 126 -15.87 -1.96 17.98
N GLU A 127 -14.59 -2.37 18.04
CA GLU A 127 -13.60 -2.01 17.01
C GLU A 127 -13.94 -2.68 15.67
N VAL A 128 -14.38 -3.94 15.70
CA VAL A 128 -14.80 -4.66 14.48
C VAL A 128 -16.01 -3.98 13.86
N THR A 129 -17.04 -3.63 14.64
CA THR A 129 -18.23 -2.92 14.18
C THR A 129 -17.89 -1.57 13.55
N ASP A 130 -17.00 -0.79 14.18
CA ASP A 130 -16.55 0.48 13.63
C ASP A 130 -15.83 0.32 12.28
N ILE A 131 -14.93 -0.67 12.17
CA ILE A 131 -14.20 -0.94 10.93
C ILE A 131 -15.17 -1.39 9.82
N MET A 132 -16.11 -2.29 10.12
CA MET A 132 -17.08 -2.78 9.14
C MET A 132 -17.99 -1.66 8.65
N SER A 133 -18.43 -0.75 9.54
CA SER A 133 -19.21 0.43 9.15
C SER A 133 -18.42 1.37 8.22
N ILE A 134 -17.12 1.56 8.46
CA ILE A 134 -16.26 2.35 7.57
C ILE A 134 -16.11 1.68 6.19
N LEU A 135 -15.91 0.37 6.17
CA LEU A 135 -15.75 -0.40 4.92
C LEU A 135 -17.04 -0.45 4.10
N GLU A 136 -18.19 -0.64 4.74
CA GLU A 136 -19.50 -0.58 4.09
C GLU A 136 -19.69 0.76 3.37
N ASN A 137 -19.44 1.87 4.06
CA ASN A 137 -19.50 3.19 3.47
C ASN A 137 -18.51 3.34 2.31
N ALA A 138 -17.27 2.88 2.48
CA ALA A 138 -16.24 2.94 1.45
C ALA A 138 -16.63 2.19 0.16
N PHE A 139 -17.17 0.97 0.29
CA PHE A 139 -17.60 0.17 -0.86
C PHE A 139 -18.89 0.68 -1.49
N LYS A 140 -19.78 1.26 -0.68
CA LYS A 140 -20.95 1.97 -1.19
C LYS A 140 -20.54 3.18 -2.03
N GLU A 141 -19.65 4.01 -1.51
CA GLU A 141 -19.10 5.15 -2.24
C GLU A 141 -18.42 4.72 -3.55
N LEU A 142 -17.61 3.65 -3.53
CA LEU A 142 -16.94 3.12 -4.72
C LEU A 142 -17.94 2.65 -5.80
N ASN A 143 -19.12 2.14 -5.42
CA ASN A 143 -20.15 1.70 -6.35
C ASN A 143 -20.97 2.85 -6.94
N GLU A 144 -21.26 3.87 -6.13
CA GLU A 144 -22.30 4.88 -6.39
C GLU A 144 -21.74 6.22 -6.89
N LYS A 145 -20.56 6.64 -6.42
CA LYS A 145 -20.01 7.95 -6.77
C LYS A 145 -19.41 7.96 -8.17
N LYS A 146 -19.85 8.93 -8.99
CA LYS A 146 -19.35 9.11 -10.37
C LYS A 146 -17.84 9.29 -10.44
N GLU A 147 -17.26 10.03 -9.49
CA GLU A 147 -15.81 10.25 -9.38
C GLU A 147 -15.00 8.96 -9.21
N TYR A 148 -15.62 7.88 -8.72
CA TYR A 148 -14.97 6.61 -8.46
C TYR A 148 -15.27 5.53 -9.51
N GLN A 149 -16.03 5.82 -10.56
CA GLN A 149 -16.39 4.78 -11.54
C GLN A 149 -15.17 4.17 -12.23
N GLU A 150 -14.24 4.99 -12.73
CA GLU A 150 -13.00 4.48 -13.34
C GLU A 150 -12.13 3.68 -12.36
N LEU A 151 -12.19 4.03 -11.08
CA LEU A 151 -11.48 3.32 -10.04
C LEU A 151 -12.16 1.98 -9.69
N CYS A 152 -13.48 1.98 -9.58
CA CYS A 152 -14.32 0.80 -9.33
C CYS A 152 -14.04 -0.29 -10.37
N ASP A 153 -13.92 0.09 -11.64
CA ASP A 153 -13.61 -0.82 -12.74
C ASP A 153 -12.21 -1.47 -12.66
N ARG A 154 -11.36 -1.02 -11.74
CA ARG A 154 -9.96 -1.46 -11.58
C ARG A 154 -9.68 -2.18 -10.27
N VAL A 155 -10.62 -2.13 -9.32
CA VAL A 155 -10.45 -2.64 -7.94
C VAL A 155 -11.01 -4.05 -7.82
N MET A 156 -10.18 -4.97 -7.31
CA MET A 156 -10.55 -6.32 -6.95
C MET A 156 -10.47 -6.48 -5.42
N ILE A 157 -11.58 -6.84 -4.80
CA ILE A 157 -11.65 -7.18 -3.38
C ILE A 157 -11.44 -8.70 -3.27
N THR A 158 -10.45 -9.11 -2.49
CA THR A 158 -10.00 -10.51 -2.42
C THR A 158 -9.84 -10.99 -0.98
N GLY A 159 -9.90 -12.30 -0.78
CA GLY A 159 -9.91 -12.99 0.50
C GLY A 159 -11.23 -13.75 0.73
N ASP A 160 -11.59 -14.01 1.99
CA ASP A 160 -12.81 -14.75 2.34
C ASP A 160 -14.01 -13.81 2.38
N ILE A 161 -14.62 -13.57 1.21
CA ILE A 161 -15.75 -12.64 1.06
C ILE A 161 -16.99 -13.16 1.79
N ASP A 162 -17.22 -14.47 1.81
CA ASP A 162 -18.39 -15.09 2.42
C ASP A 162 -18.40 -14.93 3.95
N SER A 163 -17.23 -14.79 4.57
CA SER A 163 -17.10 -14.49 6.01
C SER A 163 -17.40 -13.03 6.39
N MET A 164 -17.58 -12.12 5.42
CA MET A 164 -17.89 -10.72 5.71
C MET A 164 -19.34 -10.54 6.18
N PRO A 165 -19.66 -9.44 6.88
CA PRO A 165 -21.04 -9.08 7.20
C PRO A 165 -21.95 -9.07 5.96
N SER A 166 -23.17 -9.61 6.09
CA SER A 166 -24.11 -9.80 4.98
C SER A 166 -24.52 -8.51 4.27
N ASN A 167 -24.49 -7.37 4.97
CA ASN A 167 -24.73 -6.05 4.39
C ASN A 167 -23.58 -5.56 3.48
N ILE A 168 -22.37 -6.09 3.64
CA ILE A 168 -21.19 -5.70 2.85
C ILE A 168 -21.05 -6.52 1.56
N ILE A 169 -21.43 -7.81 1.62
CA ILE A 169 -21.25 -8.76 0.51
C ILE A 169 -21.82 -8.25 -0.82
N PRO A 170 -23.05 -7.71 -0.92
CA PRO A 170 -23.60 -7.23 -2.19
C PRO A 170 -22.76 -6.12 -2.84
N HIS A 171 -22.21 -5.20 -2.02
CA HIS A 171 -21.35 -4.13 -2.51
C HIS A 171 -20.03 -4.68 -3.07
N VAL A 172 -19.43 -5.65 -2.38
CA VAL A 172 -18.20 -6.30 -2.80
C VAL A 172 -18.40 -7.07 -4.11
N THR A 173 -19.48 -7.84 -4.22
CA THR A 173 -19.82 -8.59 -5.44
C THR A 173 -19.98 -7.66 -6.65
N ALA A 174 -20.72 -6.55 -6.49
CA ALA A 174 -20.90 -5.58 -7.56
C ALA A 174 -19.57 -4.95 -8.04
N ILE A 175 -18.66 -4.63 -7.12
CA ILE A 175 -17.31 -4.11 -7.45
C ILE A 175 -16.52 -5.16 -8.23
N ASN A 176 -16.47 -6.40 -7.73
CA ASN A 176 -15.70 -7.48 -8.35
C ASN A 176 -16.24 -7.90 -9.73
N GLU A 177 -17.54 -7.76 -9.97
CA GLU A 177 -18.15 -8.00 -11.29
C GLU A 177 -17.75 -6.94 -12.32
N ARG A 178 -17.67 -5.66 -11.91
CA ARG A 178 -17.23 -4.56 -12.77
C ARG A 178 -15.74 -4.69 -13.13
N SER A 179 -14.90 -5.08 -12.17
CA SER A 179 -13.44 -5.15 -12.35
C SER A 179 -12.92 -6.38 -13.10
N ARG A 180 -13.80 -7.22 -13.66
CA ARG A 180 -13.43 -8.43 -14.43
C ARG A 180 -12.53 -8.16 -15.64
N LYS A 181 -12.60 -6.97 -16.23
CA LYS A 181 -11.87 -6.62 -17.47
C LYS A 181 -10.46 -6.07 -17.24
N LYS A 182 -10.24 -5.35 -16.14
CA LYS A 182 -8.96 -4.72 -15.81
C LYS A 182 -8.85 -4.66 -14.29
N LYS A 183 -7.82 -5.26 -13.70
CA LYS A 183 -7.63 -5.25 -12.25
C LYS A 183 -6.17 -5.01 -11.91
N ASP A 184 -5.90 -3.83 -11.37
CA ASP A 184 -4.58 -3.39 -10.95
C ASP A 184 -4.57 -2.81 -9.52
N CYS A 185 -5.72 -2.79 -8.83
CA CYS A 185 -5.82 -2.49 -7.41
C CYS A 185 -6.45 -3.67 -6.66
N PHE A 186 -5.82 -4.15 -5.60
CA PHE A 186 -6.26 -5.31 -4.81
C PHE A 186 -6.52 -4.88 -3.37
N ILE A 187 -7.73 -5.12 -2.86
CA ILE A 187 -8.07 -4.87 -1.45
C ILE A 187 -8.24 -6.22 -0.76
N PHE A 188 -7.34 -6.54 0.17
CA PHE A 188 -7.36 -7.81 0.89
C PHE A 188 -8.23 -7.70 2.14
N MET A 189 -9.30 -8.47 2.15
CA MET A 189 -10.39 -8.46 3.14
C MET A 189 -10.63 -9.87 3.67
N SER A 190 -10.90 -9.99 4.96
CA SER A 190 -10.98 -11.30 5.64
C SER A 190 -9.84 -12.24 5.21
N TYR A 191 -8.65 -11.69 4.99
CA TYR A 191 -7.56 -12.40 4.33
C TYR A 191 -6.70 -13.20 5.32
N SER A 192 -6.13 -14.31 4.84
CA SER A 192 -5.16 -15.17 5.50
C SER A 192 -4.20 -15.75 4.44
N SER A 193 -2.89 -15.70 4.67
CA SER A 193 -1.93 -16.28 3.71
C SER A 193 -2.04 -17.80 3.61
N LEU A 194 -2.53 -18.48 4.64
CA LEU A 194 -2.79 -19.92 4.57
C LEU A 194 -3.93 -20.21 3.60
N ASP A 195 -5.00 -19.44 3.64
CA ASP A 195 -6.16 -19.63 2.76
C ASP A 195 -5.79 -19.31 1.31
N GLU A 196 -5.01 -18.23 1.12
CA GLU A 196 -4.43 -17.94 -0.20
C GLU A 196 -3.57 -19.10 -0.69
N TYR A 197 -2.71 -19.68 0.15
CA TYR A 197 -1.87 -20.81 -0.26
C TYR A 197 -2.70 -22.02 -0.68
N VAL A 198 -3.72 -22.37 0.09
CA VAL A 198 -4.63 -23.48 -0.21
C VAL A 198 -5.42 -23.24 -1.50
N ASN A 199 -5.92 -22.02 -1.71
CA ASN A 199 -6.73 -21.67 -2.89
C ASN A 199 -5.87 -21.35 -4.13
N SER A 200 -4.65 -20.85 -3.97
CA SER A 200 -3.75 -20.56 -5.10
C SER A 200 -3.19 -21.83 -5.74
N ALA A 201 -3.09 -22.92 -4.97
CA ALA A 201 -2.77 -24.24 -5.49
C ALA A 201 -3.83 -24.74 -6.51
N THR A 202 -5.07 -24.23 -6.45
CA THR A 202 -6.14 -24.58 -7.40
C THR A 202 -6.28 -23.56 -8.53
N ASP A 203 -6.07 -22.27 -8.27
CA ASP A 203 -6.51 -21.20 -9.19
C ASP A 203 -5.39 -20.55 -10.01
N GLY A 204 -4.11 -20.74 -9.65
CA GLY A 204 -2.94 -20.30 -10.44
C GLY A 204 -2.78 -18.79 -10.69
N ASN A 205 -3.63 -17.93 -10.10
CA ASN A 205 -3.83 -16.54 -10.52
C ASN A 205 -3.36 -15.49 -9.49
N THR A 206 -2.22 -15.73 -8.83
CA THR A 206 -1.69 -14.80 -7.82
C THR A 206 -0.81 -13.75 -8.47
N ILE A 207 -1.08 -12.47 -8.22
CA ILE A 207 -0.23 -11.39 -8.73
C ILE A 207 1.06 -11.34 -7.90
N PRO A 208 2.23 -11.48 -8.55
CA PRO A 208 3.49 -11.35 -7.84
C PRO A 208 3.73 -9.88 -7.50
N PHE A 209 3.57 -9.52 -6.23
CA PHE A 209 4.08 -8.26 -5.70
C PHE A 209 5.61 -8.29 -5.57
N ASP A 210 6.27 -7.23 -6.03
CA ASP A 210 7.72 -7.04 -5.99
C ASP A 210 8.17 -6.39 -4.68
N ILE A 211 7.33 -5.55 -4.08
CA ILE A 211 7.62 -4.85 -2.83
C ILE A 211 6.45 -5.03 -1.88
N ILE A 212 6.73 -5.33 -0.61
CA ILE A 212 5.74 -5.30 0.47
C ILE A 212 6.16 -4.22 1.47
N ILE A 213 5.35 -3.16 1.58
CA ILE A 213 5.58 -2.03 2.47
C ILE A 213 4.71 -2.20 3.72
N ARG A 214 5.31 -2.07 4.90
CA ARG A 214 4.60 -2.05 6.17
C ARG A 214 4.97 -0.81 6.99
N PRO A 215 4.14 0.25 6.94
CA PRO A 215 4.17 1.31 7.94
C PRO A 215 3.78 0.81 9.35
N GLY A 216 4.00 1.67 10.34
CA GLY A 216 3.62 1.48 11.73
C GLY A 216 4.76 1.01 12.63
N GLY A 217 5.97 0.82 12.12
CA GLY A 217 7.16 0.46 12.90
C GLY A 217 7.23 -0.98 13.39
N GLU A 218 6.32 -1.84 12.95
CA GLU A 218 6.32 -3.27 13.31
C GLU A 218 7.10 -4.08 12.29
N LYS A 219 8.10 -4.87 12.73
CA LYS A 219 8.92 -5.73 11.86
C LYS A 219 8.35 -7.15 11.78
N ARG A 220 7.14 -7.31 11.25
CA ARG A 220 6.47 -8.62 11.04
C ARG A 220 5.55 -8.58 9.82
N MET A 221 5.09 -9.74 9.32
CA MET A 221 4.18 -9.80 8.16
C MET A 221 2.70 -9.83 8.53
N SER A 222 2.34 -10.23 9.76
CA SER A 222 0.93 -10.36 10.19
C SER A 222 0.08 -11.25 9.27
N ASP A 223 0.65 -12.36 8.78
CA ASP A 223 -0.06 -13.34 7.96
C ASP A 223 -0.55 -12.77 6.61
N PHE A 224 0.28 -11.93 6.00
CA PHE A 224 0.02 -11.23 4.74
C PHE A 224 1.04 -11.60 3.67
N LEU A 225 0.55 -12.08 2.51
CA LEU A 225 1.32 -12.45 1.32
C LEU A 225 2.62 -13.24 1.61
N LEU A 226 2.57 -14.21 2.52
CA LEU A 226 3.76 -14.96 2.95
C LEU A 226 4.46 -15.69 1.79
N CYS A 227 3.70 -16.19 0.81
CA CYS A 227 4.26 -16.84 -0.38
C CYS A 227 4.97 -15.85 -1.32
N ASN A 228 4.48 -14.62 -1.45
CA ASN A 228 5.18 -13.59 -2.24
C ASN A 228 6.46 -13.13 -1.52
N ALA A 229 6.35 -12.94 -0.21
CA ALA A 229 7.47 -12.56 0.65
C ALA A 229 8.61 -13.58 0.63
N SER A 230 8.29 -14.88 0.54
CA SER A 230 9.32 -15.93 0.49
C SER A 230 9.98 -16.09 -0.87
N LYS A 231 9.32 -15.71 -1.96
CA LYS A 231 9.82 -15.92 -3.33
C LYS A 231 10.71 -14.78 -3.82
N GLN A 232 10.19 -13.55 -3.83
CA GLN A 232 10.83 -12.46 -4.56
C GLN A 232 10.56 -11.06 -4.01
N ALA A 233 9.59 -10.89 -3.11
CA ALA A 233 9.17 -9.55 -2.72
C ALA A 233 10.18 -8.93 -1.74
N MET A 234 10.65 -7.71 -2.03
CA MET A 234 11.43 -6.91 -1.10
C MET A 234 10.54 -6.42 0.04
N LEU A 235 10.93 -6.69 1.28
CA LEU A 235 10.21 -6.25 2.48
C LEU A 235 10.74 -4.89 2.94
N SER A 236 9.85 -3.92 3.12
CA SER A 236 10.19 -2.59 3.64
C SER A 236 9.33 -2.25 4.85
N PHE A 237 9.96 -2.22 6.03
CA PHE A 237 9.31 -1.83 7.29
C PHE A 237 9.61 -0.36 7.57
N LEU A 238 8.56 0.45 7.72
CA LEU A 238 8.68 1.89 7.93
C LEU A 238 8.18 2.28 9.32
N ALA A 239 8.90 3.17 10.00
CA ALA A 239 8.50 3.68 11.32
C ALA A 239 7.26 4.59 11.26
N VAL A 240 7.04 5.26 10.12
CA VAL A 240 5.89 6.14 9.88
C VAL A 240 4.58 5.38 9.96
N LYS A 241 3.52 5.98 10.51
CA LYS A 241 2.19 5.37 10.63
C LYS A 241 1.44 5.47 9.31
N TRP A 242 0.51 4.56 9.03
CA TRP A 242 -0.25 4.56 7.78
C TRP A 242 -0.87 5.91 7.39
N PRO A 243 -1.64 6.62 8.25
CA PRO A 243 -2.24 7.91 7.87
C PRO A 243 -1.24 9.03 7.57
N VAL A 244 0.05 8.76 7.77
CA VAL A 244 1.16 9.71 7.68
C VAL A 244 2.18 9.29 6.62
N LEU A 245 2.04 8.09 6.06
CA LEU A 245 2.88 7.62 4.96
C LEU A 245 2.76 8.63 3.80
N THR A 246 3.85 8.89 3.08
CA THR A 246 3.81 9.89 2.00
C THR A 246 4.32 9.31 0.69
N PRO A 247 3.97 9.91 -0.46
CA PRO A 247 4.56 9.58 -1.75
C PRO A 247 6.09 9.49 -1.74
N MET A 248 6.76 10.36 -0.98
CA MET A 248 8.23 10.37 -0.84
C MET A 248 8.76 9.12 -0.15
N HIS A 249 8.09 8.62 0.90
CA HIS A 249 8.46 7.36 1.53
C HIS A 249 8.38 6.21 0.52
N ILE A 250 7.28 6.14 -0.25
CA ILE A 250 7.10 5.11 -1.27
C ILE A 250 8.18 5.23 -2.35
N LEU A 251 8.48 6.45 -2.83
CA LEU A 251 9.53 6.69 -3.81
C LEU A 251 10.90 6.22 -3.31
N LEU A 252 11.26 6.52 -2.06
CA LEU A 252 12.52 6.07 -1.46
C LEU A 252 12.59 4.55 -1.37
N VAL A 253 11.48 3.89 -1.05
CA VAL A 253 11.40 2.42 -1.08
C VAL A 253 11.55 1.87 -2.50
N ILE A 254 10.96 2.52 -3.51
CA ILE A 254 11.14 2.12 -4.91
C ILE A 254 12.61 2.31 -5.34
N ILE A 255 13.24 3.42 -4.97
CA ILE A 255 14.66 3.66 -5.26
C ILE A 255 15.52 2.58 -4.58
N LYS A 256 15.24 2.24 -3.32
CA LYS A 256 15.90 1.13 -2.61
C LYS A 256 15.76 -0.18 -3.39
N TYR A 257 14.54 -0.53 -3.82
CA TYR A 257 14.28 -1.71 -4.63
C TYR A 257 15.09 -1.73 -5.93
N VAL A 258 15.10 -0.61 -6.66
CA VAL A 258 15.84 -0.49 -7.93
C VAL A 258 17.34 -0.62 -7.72
N ILE A 259 17.86 -0.06 -6.62
CA ILE A 259 19.27 -0.22 -6.25
C ILE A 259 19.54 -1.67 -5.88
N GLU A 260 18.63 -2.37 -5.21
CA GLU A 260 18.78 -3.77 -4.80
C GLU A 260 18.67 -4.78 -5.95
N LEU A 261 18.05 -4.42 -7.07
CA LEU A 261 18.02 -5.28 -8.24
C LEU A 261 19.45 -5.66 -8.67
N PRO A 262 19.66 -6.92 -9.12
CA PRO A 262 20.92 -7.31 -9.71
C PRO A 262 21.17 -6.42 -10.94
N LEU A 263 22.39 -5.91 -11.08
CA LEU A 263 22.79 -5.16 -12.26
C LEU A 263 22.52 -6.05 -13.47
N ARG A 264 21.70 -5.57 -14.42
CA ARG A 264 21.63 -6.19 -15.74
C ARG A 264 23.02 -6.04 -16.35
N VAL A 265 23.75 -7.14 -16.43
CA VAL A 265 25.05 -7.23 -17.11
C VAL A 265 24.82 -7.12 -18.61
#